data_AF-A0A382UWU3-F1
#
_entry.id   AF-A0A382UWU3-F1
#
_cell.length_a   1.000
_cell.length_b   1.000
_cell.length_c   1.000
_cell.angle_alpha   90.00
_cell.angle_beta   90.00
_cell.angle_gamma   90.00
#
_symmetry.space_group_name_H-M   'P 1'
#
loop_
_entity.id
_entity.type
_entity.pdbx_description
1 polymer ?
#
loop_
_entity_poly.entity_id
_entity_poly.type
_entity_poly.pdbx_seq_one_letter_code
_entity_poly.pdbx_strand_id
1 'polypeptide(L)'
;MSDFDKVLDQRGMNSLKWEFTVRNGVPEQWDQTDPEQGEDQVLSMWVADMDFKTADPIVNALRKRVDRGIFGYAFITEVYLNAVQGWMKLRHGYPIEH
;
A
#
# COMPACT_ATOMS: atom_id res chain seq x y z
N MET A 1 2.34 -9.90 -16.62
CA MET A 1 2.42 -8.43 -16.73
C MET A 1 1.38 -7.86 -15.80
N SER A 2 1.69 -6.81 -15.02
CA SER A 2 0.69 -6.17 -14.16
C SER A 2 -0.36 -5.46 -15.01
N ASP A 3 -1.61 -5.53 -14.59
CA ASP A 3 -2.73 -4.80 -15.20
C ASP A 3 -3.03 -3.56 -14.36
N PHE A 4 -2.69 -2.39 -14.89
CA PHE A 4 -2.89 -1.08 -14.24
C PHE A 4 -4.18 -0.40 -14.71
N ASP A 5 -4.87 -0.93 -15.72
CA ASP A 5 -6.15 -0.40 -16.21
C ASP A 5 -7.33 -0.93 -15.39
N LYS A 6 -7.10 -2.01 -14.64
CA LYS A 6 -8.09 -2.57 -13.73
C LYS A 6 -8.41 -1.59 -12.59
N VAL A 7 -9.63 -1.06 -12.62
CA VAL A 7 -10.23 -0.33 -11.49
C VAL A 7 -10.52 -1.31 -10.35
N LEU A 8 -10.08 -0.95 -9.14
CA LEU A 8 -10.28 -1.73 -7.93
C LEU A 8 -11.31 -1.03 -7.03
N ASP A 9 -12.20 -1.80 -6.44
CA ASP A 9 -13.11 -1.31 -5.40
C ASP A 9 -12.31 -1.04 -4.11
N GLN A 10 -12.44 0.17 -3.58
CA GLN A 10 -11.69 0.65 -2.43
C GLN A 10 -12.54 0.68 -1.15
N ARG A 11 -13.82 0.32 -1.23
CA ARG A 11 -14.75 0.32 -0.10
C ARG A 11 -14.41 -0.77 0.91
N GLY A 12 -14.60 -0.48 2.20
CA GLY A 12 -14.37 -1.40 3.31
C GLY A 12 -12.89 -1.65 3.63
N MET A 13 -11.98 -0.88 3.02
CA MET A 13 -10.53 -1.02 3.26
C MET A 13 -10.02 -0.11 4.38
N ASN A 14 -10.88 0.74 4.95
CA ASN A 14 -10.52 1.86 5.83
C ASN A 14 -9.43 2.75 5.21
N SER A 15 -9.56 3.02 3.91
CA SER A 15 -8.57 3.81 3.17
C SER A 15 -8.71 5.30 3.51
N LEU A 16 -7.66 5.91 4.04
CA LEU A 16 -7.66 7.36 4.30
C LEU A 16 -7.97 8.18 3.04
N LYS A 17 -7.52 7.70 1.87
CA LYS A 17 -7.75 8.35 0.60
C LYS A 17 -9.22 8.36 0.20
N TRP A 18 -9.91 7.25 0.38
CA TRP A 18 -11.26 7.04 -0.15
C TRP A 18 -12.35 7.24 0.90
N GLU A 19 -12.18 6.78 2.14
CA GLU A 19 -13.28 6.69 3.12
C GLU A 19 -13.21 7.78 4.20
N PHE A 20 -12.23 8.68 4.13
CA PHE A 20 -12.01 9.71 5.15
C PHE A 20 -11.63 11.07 4.57
N THR A 21 -11.93 12.10 5.34
CA THR A 21 -11.35 13.45 5.20
C THR A 21 -10.64 13.81 6.49
N VAL A 22 -9.65 14.71 6.43
CA VAL A 22 -8.95 15.21 7.63
C VAL A 22 -9.44 16.61 7.96
N ARG A 23 -10.10 16.77 9.11
CA ARG A 23 -10.55 18.08 9.63
C ARG A 23 -9.85 18.33 10.95
N ASN A 24 -9.17 19.47 11.09
CA ASN A 24 -8.42 19.83 12.30
C ASN A 24 -7.43 18.74 12.78
N GLY A 25 -6.84 17.98 11.84
CA GLY A 25 -5.92 16.89 12.14
C GLY A 25 -6.57 15.58 12.57
N VAL A 26 -7.90 15.49 12.56
CA VAL A 26 -8.66 14.28 12.90
C VAL A 26 -9.27 13.69 11.63
N PRO A 27 -9.05 12.39 11.35
CA PRO A 27 -9.78 11.69 10.29
C PRO A 27 -11.25 11.53 10.68
N GLU A 28 -12.14 11.94 9.79
CA GLU A 28 -13.58 11.76 9.90
C GLU A 28 -14.08 10.96 8.70
N GLN A 29 -15.05 10.06 8.92
CA GLN A 29 -15.63 9.30 7.82
C GLN A 29 -16.24 10.25 6.79
N TRP A 30 -16.01 9.92 5.53
CA TRP A 30 -16.45 10.72 4.40
C TRP A 30 -16.82 9.79 3.25
N ASP A 31 -18.11 9.69 2.98
CA ASP A 31 -18.74 8.79 2.01
C ASP A 31 -18.90 9.42 0.63
N GLN A 32 -18.49 10.68 0.44
CA GLN A 32 -18.65 11.40 -0.82
C GLN A 32 -17.87 10.77 -1.99
N THR A 33 -16.87 9.93 -1.71
CA THR A 33 -16.15 9.21 -2.78
C THR A 33 -16.84 7.92 -3.20
N ASP A 34 -17.87 7.47 -2.48
CA ASP A 34 -18.62 6.26 -2.81
C ASP A 34 -19.36 6.47 -4.15
N PRO A 35 -19.23 5.54 -5.11
CA PRO A 35 -20.03 5.57 -6.35
C PRO A 35 -21.55 5.66 -6.12
N GLU A 36 -22.06 5.25 -4.96
CA GLU A 36 -23.48 5.36 -4.60
C GLU A 36 -23.96 6.81 -4.44
N GLN A 37 -23.05 7.78 -4.31
CA GLN A 37 -23.37 9.21 -4.27
C GLN A 37 -23.80 9.77 -5.64
N GLY A 38 -23.64 9.01 -6.73
CA GLY A 38 -24.08 9.42 -8.06
C GLY A 38 -23.41 10.71 -8.54
N GLU A 39 -24.21 11.73 -8.87
CA GLU A 39 -23.70 13.02 -9.36
C GLU A 39 -22.93 13.82 -8.30
N ASP A 40 -23.17 13.53 -7.02
CA ASP A 40 -22.48 14.18 -5.90
C ASP A 40 -21.14 13.50 -5.58
N GLN A 41 -20.77 12.42 -6.29
CA GLN A 41 -19.53 11.69 -6.04
C GLN A 41 -18.29 12.57 -6.30
N VAL A 42 -17.35 12.53 -5.37
CA VAL A 42 -16.04 13.18 -5.49
C VAL A 42 -14.95 12.16 -5.78
N LEU A 43 -14.14 12.43 -6.81
CA LEU A 43 -12.95 11.64 -7.11
C LEU A 43 -11.78 12.02 -6.19
N SER A 44 -11.29 11.06 -5.42
CA SER A 44 -10.15 11.27 -4.52
C SER A 44 -8.80 11.20 -5.23
N MET A 45 -7.99 12.26 -5.09
CA MET A 45 -6.66 12.39 -5.72
C MET A 45 -5.58 12.98 -4.79
N TRP A 46 -5.80 12.96 -3.47
CA TRP A 46 -5.02 13.79 -2.54
C TRP A 46 -3.93 13.05 -1.74
N VAL A 47 -4.17 11.81 -1.31
CA VAL A 47 -3.18 11.02 -0.56
C VAL A 47 -2.19 10.37 -1.53
N ALA A 48 -0.91 10.41 -1.18
CA ALA A 48 0.18 9.81 -1.97
C ALA A 48 0.34 8.29 -1.76
N ASP A 49 -0.75 7.54 -1.88
CA ASP A 49 -0.76 6.10 -2.12
C ASP A 49 -1.31 5.80 -3.54
N MET A 50 -1.55 4.53 -3.88
CA MET A 50 -1.94 4.14 -5.24
C MET A 50 -3.18 3.25 -5.24
N ASP A 51 -4.03 3.39 -6.26
CA ASP A 51 -5.21 2.55 -6.47
C ASP A 51 -4.88 1.26 -7.25
N PHE A 52 -3.63 0.80 -7.16
CA PHE A 52 -3.13 -0.37 -7.85
C PHE A 52 -2.89 -1.53 -6.90
N LYS A 53 -3.08 -2.75 -7.41
CA LYS A 53 -2.70 -3.95 -6.68
C LYS A 53 -1.19 -3.95 -6.44
N THR A 54 -0.78 -4.24 -5.21
CA THR A 54 0.62 -4.49 -4.87
C THR A 54 1.20 -5.62 -5.73
N ALA A 55 2.47 -5.50 -6.13
CA ALA A 55 3.13 -6.47 -6.99
C ALA A 55 3.05 -7.92 -6.42
N ASP A 56 2.81 -8.89 -7.30
CA ASP A 56 2.63 -10.29 -6.91
C ASP A 56 3.76 -10.88 -6.05
N PRO A 57 5.06 -10.56 -6.26
CA PRO A 57 6.12 -11.02 -5.37
C PRO A 57 5.92 -10.62 -3.91
N ILE A 58 5.40 -9.40 -3.67
CA ILE A 58 5.15 -8.87 -2.32
C ILE A 58 3.92 -9.58 -1.71
N VAL A 59 2.82 -9.65 -2.46
CA VAL A 59 1.59 -10.34 -2.02
C VAL A 59 1.86 -11.81 -1.69
N ASN A 60 2.67 -12.50 -2.50
CA ASN A 60 3.02 -13.90 -2.26
C ASN A 60 3.95 -14.07 -1.05
N ALA A 61 4.86 -13.14 -0.80
CA ALA A 61 5.68 -13.17 0.42
C ALA A 61 4.82 -12.99 1.69
N LEU A 62 3.85 -12.09 1.65
CA LEU A 62 2.88 -11.89 2.73
C LEU A 62 2.01 -13.13 2.96
N ARG A 63 1.47 -13.73 1.90
CA ARG A 63 0.71 -15.00 2.00
C ARG A 63 1.53 -16.09 2.68
N LYS A 64 2.75 -16.34 2.20
CA LYS A 64 3.67 -17.32 2.82
C LYS A 64 3.93 -17.03 4.30
N ARG A 65 3.98 -15.75 4.70
CA ARG A 65 4.17 -15.35 6.09
C ARG A 65 2.94 -15.62 6.94
N VAL A 66 1.74 -15.39 6.38
CA VAL A 66 0.44 -15.68 6.99
C VAL A 66 0.22 -17.18 7.15
N ASP A 67 0.54 -17.97 6.12
CA ASP A 67 0.38 -19.43 6.11
C ASP A 67 1.18 -20.13 7.23
N ARG A 68 2.24 -19.48 7.75
CA ARG A 68 3.00 -19.99 8.90
C ARG A 68 2.23 -19.91 10.22
N GLY A 69 1.20 -19.08 10.33
CA GLY A 69 0.31 -18.98 11.50
C GLY A 69 0.90 -18.40 12.79
N ILE A 70 2.22 -18.18 12.88
CA ILE A 70 2.91 -17.70 14.08
C ILE A 70 3.40 -16.26 13.87
N PHE A 71 2.90 -15.29 14.63
CA PHE A 71 3.22 -13.86 14.48
C PHE A 71 3.98 -13.26 15.68
N GLY A 72 4.87 -14.05 16.29
CA GLY A 72 5.75 -13.58 17.37
C GLY A 72 6.83 -12.60 16.90
N TYR A 73 7.74 -12.26 17.83
CA TYR A 73 8.83 -11.32 17.58
C TYR A 73 9.68 -11.71 16.36
N ALA A 74 9.86 -10.74 15.46
CA ALA A 74 10.73 -10.85 14.29
C ALA A 74 11.92 -9.89 14.46
N PHE A 75 13.06 -10.26 13.88
CA PHE A 75 14.26 -9.44 13.87
C PHE A 75 14.79 -9.29 12.44
N ILE A 76 15.57 -8.22 12.21
CA ILE A 76 16.19 -7.95 10.92
C ILE A 76 17.18 -9.07 10.59
N THR A 77 17.23 -9.47 9.32
CA THR A 77 18.13 -10.53 8.84
C THR A 77 19.09 -9.98 7.79
N GLU A 78 20.19 -10.68 7.55
CA GLU A 78 21.15 -10.34 6.49
C GLU A 78 20.47 -10.31 5.10
N VAL A 79 19.49 -11.18 4.86
CA VAL A 79 18.70 -11.20 3.61
C VAL A 79 17.96 -9.87 3.39
N TYR A 80 17.41 -9.27 4.45
CA TYR A 80 16.77 -7.97 4.36
C TYR A 80 17.78 -6.88 4.03
N LEU A 81 18.92 -6.85 4.73
CA LEU A 81 19.98 -5.86 4.52
C LEU A 81 20.52 -5.92 3.09
N ASN A 82 20.83 -7.13 2.61
CA ASN A 82 21.32 -7.36 1.25
C ASN A 82 20.31 -6.90 0.18
N ALA A 83 19.00 -7.05 0.42
CA ALA A 83 17.98 -6.58 -0.51
C ALA A 83 17.99 -5.04 -0.65
N VAL A 84 18.12 -4.31 0.47
CA VAL A 84 18.16 -2.85 0.47
C VAL A 84 19.47 -2.33 -0.15
N GLN A 85 20.62 -2.89 0.26
CA GLN A 85 21.93 -2.54 -0.31
C GLN A 85 21.96 -2.80 -1.83
N GLY A 86 21.46 -3.96 -2.25
CA GLY A 86 21.37 -4.34 -3.66
C GLY A 86 20.48 -3.38 -4.46
N TRP A 87 19.32 -2.99 -3.92
CA TRP A 87 18.42 -2.02 -4.56
C TRP A 87 19.12 -0.67 -4.77
N MET A 88 19.74 -0.12 -3.73
CA MET A 88 20.42 1.17 -3.81
C MET A 88 21.57 1.17 -4.81
N LYS A 89 22.39 0.12 -4.80
CA LYS A 89 23.49 -0.05 -5.75
C LYS A 89 22.97 -0.16 -7.19
N LEU A 90 21.97 -1.02 -7.43
CA LEU A 90 21.49 -1.32 -8.78
C LEU A 90 20.68 -0.16 -9.39
N ARG A 91 19.81 0.48 -8.62
CA ARG A 91 18.88 1.51 -9.12
C ARG A 91 19.45 2.91 -9.09
N HIS A 92 20.35 3.18 -8.16
CA HIS A 92 20.84 4.53 -7.89
C HIS A 92 22.36 4.64 -8.01
N GLY A 93 23.09 3.53 -8.27
CA GLY A 93 24.54 3.54 -8.31
C GLY A 93 25.18 3.87 -6.94
N TYR A 94 24.41 3.76 -5.85
CA TYR A 94 24.79 4.21 -4.53
C TYR A 94 24.99 3.01 -3.60
N PRO A 95 26.23 2.49 -3.45
CA PRO A 95 26.51 1.43 -2.51
C PRO A 95 26.42 1.99 -1.08
N ILE A 96 25.71 1.26 -0.22
CA ILE A 96 25.57 1.58 1.20
C ILE A 96 26.01 0.38 2.04
N GLU A 97 26.66 0.66 3.17
CA GLU A 97 27.13 -0.33 4.15
C GLU A 97 26.34 -0.14 5.45
N HIS A 98 26.26 -1.21 6.25
CA HIS A 98 25.48 -1.25 7.48
C HIS A 98 26.33 -1.75 8.65
#